data_AF-A0A1V2PTW3-F1
#
_entry.id   AF-A0A1V2PTW3-F1
#
_cell.length_a   1.000
_cell.length_b   1.000
_cell.length_c   1.000
_cell.angle_alpha   90.00
_cell.angle_beta   90.00
_cell.angle_gamma   90.00
#
_symmetry.space_group_name_H-M   'P 1'
#
loop_
_entity.id
_entity.type
_entity.pdbx_description
1 polymer ?
#
loop_
_entity_poly.entity_id
_entity_poly.type
_entity_poly.pdbx_seq_one_letter_code
_entity_poly.pdbx_strand_id
1 'polypeptide(L)'
;MAAAQFGQAIASMFGSEYNHQSGGGGTGGHYEFTSLTELDAIITELKTLADGIARDGRRLYSAMGLIAAPADDVMSALQINATVTSISAARLHNHQMLRAADAEIAKLQAARTAYAQVEDNNTQSFQMGG
;
A
#
# COMPACT_ATOMS: atom_id res chain seq x y z
N MET A 1 1.79 11.80 7.94
CA MET A 1 2.77 12.04 6.86
C MET A 1 3.06 10.80 6.02
N ALA A 2 3.27 9.61 6.62
CA ALA A 2 3.57 8.37 5.87
C ALA A 2 2.52 7.98 4.80
N ALA A 3 1.22 8.07 5.10
CA ALA A 3 0.16 7.68 4.16
C ALA A 3 0.10 8.56 2.89
N ALA A 4 0.30 9.87 3.04
CA ALA A 4 0.32 10.79 1.91
C ALA A 4 1.55 10.54 1.01
N GLN A 5 2.70 10.27 1.62
CA GLN A 5 3.93 9.95 0.88
C GLN A 5 3.83 8.61 0.16
N PHE A 6 3.14 7.63 0.75
CA PHE A 6 2.90 6.33 0.13
C PHE A 6 1.93 6.41 -1.05
N GLY A 7 0.83 7.16 -0.93
CA GLY A 7 -0.08 7.41 -2.05
C GLY A 7 0.60 8.14 -3.21
N GLN A 8 1.46 9.11 -2.91
CA GLN A 8 2.29 9.80 -3.92
C GLN A 8 3.33 8.86 -4.55
N ALA A 9 3.95 7.97 -3.77
CA ALA A 9 4.89 6.97 -4.28
C ALA A 9 4.21 5.99 -5.23
N ILE A 10 3.01 5.51 -4.89
CA ILE A 10 2.16 4.71 -5.77
C ILE A 10 1.89 5.47 -7.06
N ALA A 11 1.36 6.70 -6.98
CA ALA A 11 1.07 7.50 -8.17
C ALA A 11 2.30 7.69 -9.07
N SER A 12 3.48 7.88 -8.49
CA SER A 12 4.73 7.97 -9.25
C SER A 12 5.22 6.63 -9.84
N MET A 13 4.95 5.50 -9.17
CA MET A 13 5.42 4.17 -9.57
C MET A 13 4.69 3.67 -10.82
N PHE A 14 3.42 4.04 -10.97
CA PHE A 14 2.60 3.62 -12.09
C PHE A 14 2.58 4.62 -13.27
N GLY A 15 3.25 5.77 -13.14
CA GLY A 15 3.47 6.72 -14.23
C GLY A 15 2.38 7.78 -14.40
N SER A 16 2.72 8.85 -15.10
CA SER A 16 1.94 10.11 -15.24
C SER A 16 0.58 9.98 -15.94
N GLU A 17 0.15 8.79 -16.35
CA GLU A 17 -1.15 8.51 -16.97
C GLU A 17 -2.26 8.32 -15.93
N TYR A 18 -1.87 8.16 -14.66
CA TYR A 18 -2.75 8.17 -13.52
C TYR A 18 -3.06 9.62 -13.20
N ASN A 19 -4.17 10.14 -13.72
CA ASN A 19 -4.64 11.48 -13.40
C ASN A 19 -5.23 11.50 -11.99
N HIS A 20 -4.36 11.27 -11.00
CA HIS A 20 -4.67 11.39 -9.59
C HIS A 20 -4.71 12.88 -9.29
N GLN A 21 -5.87 13.50 -9.47
CA GLN A 21 -6.12 14.81 -8.87
C GLN A 21 -6.18 14.61 -7.35
N SER A 22 -4.99 14.52 -6.74
CA SER A 22 -4.75 14.31 -5.31
C SER A 22 -5.09 15.61 -4.57
N GLY A 23 -6.38 15.95 -4.54
CA GLY A 23 -6.93 16.90 -3.60
C GLY A 23 -6.91 16.28 -2.21
N GLY A 24 -5.95 16.70 -1.39
CA GLY A 24 -5.96 16.38 0.03
C GLY A 24 -7.26 16.87 0.68
N GLY A 25 -7.93 16.00 1.43
CA GLY A 25 -8.98 16.37 2.36
C GLY A 25 -10.33 16.68 1.71
N GLY A 26 -11.26 15.72 1.80
CA GLY A 26 -12.68 15.96 1.59
C GLY A 26 -13.14 15.80 0.14
N THR A 27 -14.21 15.03 -0.04
CA THR A 27 -15.06 14.97 -1.24
C THR A 27 -14.37 14.60 -2.55
N GLY A 28 -14.40 13.30 -2.88
CA GLY A 28 -14.53 12.85 -4.26
C GLY A 28 -13.31 13.02 -5.17
N GLY A 29 -12.15 12.48 -4.77
CA GLY A 29 -11.11 12.17 -5.75
C GLY A 29 -11.65 11.13 -6.72
N HIS A 30 -12.03 11.55 -7.93
CA HIS A 30 -12.47 10.65 -8.99
C HIS A 30 -11.22 9.99 -9.57
N TYR A 31 -11.08 8.68 -9.39
CA TYR A 31 -10.14 7.92 -10.18
C TYR A 31 -10.75 7.76 -11.56
N GLU A 32 -10.12 8.30 -12.61
CA GLU A 32 -10.46 7.96 -14.00
C GLU A 32 -9.56 6.79 -14.43
N PHE A 33 -10.15 5.60 -14.54
CA PHE A 33 -9.46 4.44 -15.13
C PHE A 33 -9.92 4.25 -16.56
N THR A 34 -9.00 3.87 -17.46
CA THR A 34 -9.35 3.65 -18.88
C THR A 34 -10.10 2.33 -19.08
N SER A 35 -9.98 1.39 -18.14
CA SER A 35 -10.76 0.14 -18.12
C SER A 35 -10.77 -0.53 -16.74
N LEU A 36 -11.76 -1.40 -16.49
CA LEU A 36 -11.76 -2.29 -15.32
C LEU A 36 -10.54 -3.22 -15.28
N THR A 37 -10.00 -3.60 -16.44
CA THR A 37 -8.82 -4.48 -16.53
C THR A 37 -7.56 -3.79 -16.05
N GLU A 38 -7.38 -2.51 -16.40
CA GLU A 38 -6.29 -1.69 -15.88
C GLU A 38 -6.38 -1.54 -14.36
N LEU A 39 -7.58 -1.25 -13.84
CA LEU A 39 -7.83 -1.17 -12.41
C LEU A 39 -7.50 -2.48 -11.67
N ASP A 40 -7.84 -3.62 -12.26
CA ASP A 40 -7.50 -4.93 -11.70
C ASP A 40 -6.00 -5.22 -11.68
N ALA A 41 -5.26 -4.78 -12.71
CA ALA A 41 -3.80 -4.88 -12.74
C ALA A 41 -3.17 -4.06 -11.60
N ILE A 42 -3.61 -2.81 -11.42
CA ILE A 42 -3.12 -1.92 -10.35
C ILE A 42 -3.38 -2.52 -8.97
N ILE A 43 -4.60 -3.00 -8.73
CA ILE A 43 -4.97 -3.65 -7.46
C ILE A 43 -4.06 -4.87 -7.21
N THR A 44 -3.77 -5.65 -8.25
CA THR A 44 -2.92 -6.84 -8.17
C THR A 44 -1.47 -6.48 -7.85
N GLU A 45 -0.91 -5.46 -8.49
CA GLU A 45 0.45 -5.00 -8.23
C GLU A 45 0.58 -4.42 -6.81
N LEU A 46 -0.39 -3.64 -6.36
CA LEU A 46 -0.41 -3.11 -5.00
C LEU A 46 -0.52 -4.21 -3.93
N LYS A 47 -1.34 -5.23 -4.17
CA LYS A 47 -1.39 -6.42 -3.29
C LYS A 47 -0.04 -7.14 -3.24
N THR A 48 0.63 -7.27 -4.39
CA THR A 48 1.97 -7.87 -4.46
C THR A 48 3.00 -7.08 -3.67
N LEU A 49 2.94 -5.75 -3.74
CA LEU A 49 3.78 -4.87 -2.93
C LEU A 49 3.47 -4.99 -1.43
N ALA A 50 2.18 -4.99 -1.06
CA ALA A 50 1.73 -5.18 0.32
C ALA A 50 2.21 -6.52 0.90
N ASP A 51 2.15 -7.60 0.13
CA ASP A 51 2.68 -8.90 0.49
C ASP A 51 4.20 -8.87 0.70
N GLY A 52 4.92 -8.11 -0.15
CA GLY A 52 6.35 -7.85 0.01
C GLY A 52 6.67 -7.16 1.33
N ILE A 53 5.98 -6.06 1.62
CA ILE A 53 6.09 -5.32 2.88
C ILE A 53 5.83 -6.25 4.06
N ALA A 54 4.76 -7.05 4.03
CA ALA A 54 4.42 -7.98 5.09
C ALA A 54 5.48 -9.08 5.30
N ARG A 55 6.08 -9.59 4.20
CA ARG A 55 7.22 -10.54 4.28
C ARG A 55 8.42 -9.90 4.97
N ASP A 56 8.76 -8.67 4.62
CA ASP A 56 9.89 -7.97 5.24
C ASP A 56 9.64 -7.65 6.70
N GLY A 57 8.40 -7.30 7.07
CA GLY A 57 8.00 -7.15 8.48
C GLY A 57 8.24 -8.42 9.31
N ARG A 58 7.94 -9.61 8.75
CA ARG A 58 8.22 -10.90 9.39
C ARG A 58 9.73 -11.17 9.52
N ARG A 59 10.52 -10.81 8.51
CA ARG A 59 11.99 -10.94 8.54
C ARG A 59 12.60 -10.04 9.60
N LEU A 60 12.16 -8.80 9.72
CA LEU A 60 12.62 -7.86 10.76
C LEU A 60 12.30 -8.39 12.15
N TYR A 61 11.07 -8.90 12.36
CA TYR A 61 10.69 -9.52 13.63
C TYR A 61 11.58 -10.72 13.98
N SER A 62 11.85 -11.58 13.00
CA SER A 62 12.72 -12.75 13.18
C SER A 62 14.17 -12.33 13.49
N ALA A 63 14.69 -11.31 12.78
CA ALA A 63 16.04 -10.80 12.99
C ALA A 63 16.24 -10.27 14.42
N MET A 64 15.24 -9.57 15.00
CA MET A 64 15.31 -9.11 16.40
C MET A 64 15.53 -10.27 17.39
N GLY A 65 14.93 -11.43 17.15
CA GLY A 65 15.05 -12.60 18.01
C GLY A 65 16.37 -13.37 17.85
N LEU A 66 17.13 -13.10 16.80
CA LEU A 66 18.39 -13.80 16.49
C LEU A 66 19.64 -12.97 16.82
N ILE A 67 19.49 -11.69 17.11
CA ILE A 67 20.63 -10.82 17.44
C ILE A 67 21.13 -11.15 18.84
N ALA A 68 22.43 -11.43 18.94
CA ALA A 68 23.13 -11.69 20.19
C ALA A 68 24.40 -10.84 20.28
N ALA A 69 24.92 -10.70 21.50
CA ALA A 69 26.11 -9.90 21.76
C ALA A 69 27.33 -10.62 21.18
N PRO A 70 28.22 -9.91 20.47
CA PRO A 70 29.47 -10.52 20.04
C PRO A 70 30.40 -10.85 21.22
N ALA A 71 30.27 -10.11 22.33
CA ALA A 71 30.97 -10.36 23.59
C ALA A 71 30.15 -9.90 24.81
N ASP A 72 30.52 -10.36 26.01
CA ASP A 72 29.84 -10.04 27.28
C ASP A 72 30.35 -8.74 27.91
N ASP A 73 30.55 -7.72 27.08
CA ASP A 73 31.00 -6.40 27.50
C ASP A 73 29.94 -5.33 27.27
N VAL A 74 30.07 -4.21 27.98
CA VAL A 74 29.10 -3.11 27.95
C VAL A 74 28.93 -2.52 26.55
N MET A 75 29.98 -2.46 25.73
CA MET A 75 29.89 -1.90 24.38
C MET A 75 29.15 -2.84 23.43
N SER A 76 29.41 -4.14 23.53
CA SER A 76 28.66 -5.18 22.82
C SER A 76 27.16 -5.13 23.14
N ALA A 77 26.80 -4.96 24.41
CA ALA A 77 25.40 -4.82 24.83
C ALA A 77 24.75 -3.52 24.29
N LEU A 78 25.47 -2.39 24.32
CA LEU A 78 25.00 -1.13 23.76
C LEU A 78 24.76 -1.22 22.24
N GLN A 79 25.66 -1.87 21.50
CA GLN A 79 25.52 -2.07 20.07
C GLN A 79 24.26 -2.86 19.72
N ILE A 80 23.97 -3.95 20.45
CA ILE A 80 22.73 -4.70 20.25
C ILE A 80 21.53 -3.83 20.52
N ASN A 81 21.51 -3.10 21.64
CA ASN A 81 20.36 -2.26 21.99
C ASN A 81 20.07 -1.21 20.92
N ALA A 82 21.11 -0.59 20.38
CA ALA A 82 20.98 0.32 19.24
C ALA A 82 20.42 -0.40 18.01
N THR A 83 20.94 -1.58 17.68
CA THR A 83 20.50 -2.38 16.52
C THR A 83 19.04 -2.81 16.66
N VAL A 84 18.63 -3.33 17.82
CA VAL A 84 17.25 -3.73 18.14
C VAL A 84 16.31 -2.53 18.08
N THR A 85 16.76 -1.35 18.53
CA THR A 85 16.00 -0.10 18.42
C THR A 85 15.77 0.28 16.96
N SER A 86 16.82 0.23 16.13
CA SER A 86 16.72 0.51 14.69
C SER A 86 15.79 -0.46 13.97
N ILE A 87 15.87 -1.77 14.27
CA ILE A 87 14.99 -2.77 13.68
C ILE A 87 13.53 -2.57 14.15
N SER A 88 13.33 -2.20 15.41
CA SER A 88 11.99 -1.87 15.93
C SER A 88 11.38 -0.68 15.20
N ALA A 89 12.17 0.37 14.96
CA ALA A 89 11.74 1.52 14.18
C ALA A 89 11.42 1.16 12.72
N ALA A 90 12.27 0.33 12.08
CA ALA A 90 12.04 -0.17 10.73
C ALA A 90 10.74 -0.99 10.64
N ARG A 91 10.48 -1.85 11.64
CA ARG A 91 9.25 -2.64 11.72
C ARG A 91 8.01 -1.78 11.92
N LEU A 92 8.09 -0.74 12.76
CA LEU A 92 7.01 0.23 12.91
C LEU A 92 6.69 0.93 11.59
N HIS A 93 7.72 1.37 10.87
CA HIS A 93 7.56 1.98 9.55
C HIS A 93 6.94 1.02 8.54
N ASN A 94 7.44 -0.22 8.46
CA ASN A 94 6.88 -1.27 7.60
C ASN A 94 5.39 -1.50 7.86
N HIS A 95 4.98 -1.57 9.13
CA HIS A 95 3.57 -1.71 9.51
C HIS A 95 2.72 -0.48 9.12
N GLN A 96 3.26 0.73 9.23
CA GLN A 96 2.57 1.94 8.75
C GLN A 96 2.39 1.93 7.23
N MET A 97 3.38 1.42 6.48
CA MET A 97 3.30 1.27 5.03
C MET A 97 2.30 0.20 4.61
N LEU A 98 2.25 -0.93 5.32
CA LEU A 98 1.24 -1.94 5.06
C LEU A 98 -0.17 -1.40 5.25
N ARG A 99 -0.42 -0.67 6.35
CA ARG A 99 -1.72 -0.01 6.58
C ARG A 99 -2.10 1.00 5.50
N ALA A 100 -1.11 1.74 4.98
CA ALA A 100 -1.34 2.68 3.89
C ALA A 100 -1.70 1.93 2.59
N ALA A 101 -1.02 0.81 2.30
CA ALA A 101 -1.33 -0.06 1.17
C ALA A 101 -2.73 -0.65 1.25
N ASP A 102 -3.12 -1.19 2.41
CA ASP A 102 -4.46 -1.74 2.61
C ASP A 102 -5.55 -0.68 2.41
N ALA A 103 -5.31 0.54 2.88
CA ALA A 103 -6.25 1.65 2.70
C ALA A 103 -6.40 2.06 1.23
N GLU A 104 -5.32 2.09 0.45
CA GLU A 104 -5.40 2.38 -0.98
C GLU A 104 -6.05 1.24 -1.78
N ILE A 105 -5.70 -0.01 -1.48
CA ILE A 105 -6.35 -1.19 -2.09
C ILE A 105 -7.87 -1.15 -1.86
N ALA A 106 -8.30 -0.80 -0.64
CA ALA A 106 -9.73 -0.68 -0.33
C ALA A 106 -10.43 0.40 -1.16
N LYS A 107 -9.80 1.56 -1.36
CA LYS A 107 -10.34 2.63 -2.22
C LYS A 107 -10.47 2.18 -3.68
N LEU A 108 -9.45 1.52 -4.21
CA LEU A 108 -9.45 1.01 -5.58
C LEU A 108 -10.52 -0.07 -5.79
N GLN A 109 -10.71 -0.96 -4.81
CA GLN A 109 -11.77 -1.97 -4.85
C GLN A 109 -13.16 -1.34 -4.81
N ALA A 110 -13.35 -0.29 -4.01
CA ALA A 110 -14.60 0.47 -4.00
C ALA A 110 -14.85 1.15 -5.35
N ALA A 111 -13.84 1.76 -5.95
CA ALA A 111 -13.92 2.35 -7.28
C ALA A 111 -14.28 1.30 -8.33
N ARG A 112 -13.63 0.12 -8.31
CA ARG A 112 -13.93 -0.99 -9.23
C ARG A 112 -15.39 -1.43 -9.16
N THR A 113 -15.91 -1.55 -7.94
CA THR A 113 -17.30 -1.95 -7.70
C THR A 113 -18.27 -0.91 -8.27
N ALA A 114 -17.98 0.38 -8.08
CA ALA A 114 -18.78 1.47 -8.64
C ALA A 114 -18.74 1.46 -10.18
N TYR A 115 -17.56 1.28 -10.78
CA TYR A 115 -17.41 1.20 -12.24
C TYR A 115 -18.19 0.02 -12.85
N ALA A 116 -18.09 -1.17 -12.27
CA ALA A 116 -18.84 -2.34 -12.73
C ALA A 116 -20.36 -2.12 -12.68
N GLN A 117 -20.86 -1.48 -11.62
CA GLN A 117 -22.29 -1.16 -11.51
C GLN A 117 -22.76 -0.16 -12.59
N VAL A 118 -21.92 0.80 -12.95
CA VAL A 118 -22.24 1.77 -14.02
C VAL A 118 -22.27 1.09 -15.39
N GLU A 119 -21.31 0.21 -15.69
CA GLU A 119 -21.32 -0.57 -16.93
C GLU A 119 -22.55 -1.48 -17.03
N ASP A 120 -22.89 -2.20 -15.96
CA ASP A 120 -24.06 -3.09 -15.94
C ASP A 120 -25.37 -2.31 -16.18
N ASN A 121 -25.54 -1.17 -15.52
CA ASN A 121 -26.72 -0.31 -15.68
C ASN A 121 -26.84 0.29 -17.09
N ASN A 122 -25.72 0.70 -17.70
CA ASN A 122 -25.71 1.18 -19.08
C ASN A 122 -26.07 0.06 -20.07
N THR A 123 -25.59 -1.15 -19.85
CA THR A 123 -25.89 -2.29 -20.71
C THR A 123 -27.36 -2.71 -20.63
N GLN A 124 -27.95 -2.68 -19.43
CA GLN A 124 -29.37 -2.99 -19.21
C GLN A 124 -30.31 -1.94 -19.81
N SER A 125 -29.98 -0.65 -19.69
CA SER A 125 -30.78 0.43 -20.27
C SER A 125 -30.76 0.43 -21.80
N PHE A 126 -29.65 0.05 -22.43
CA PHE A 126 -29.58 -0.16 -23.88
C PHE A 126 -30.41 -1.36 -24.37
N GLN A 127 -30.53 -2.43 -23.58
CA GLN A 127 -31.32 -3.62 -23.95
C GLN A 127 -32.84 -3.46 -23.76
N MET A 128 -33.30 -2.57 -22.89
CA MET A 128 -34.74 -2.30 -22.70
C MET A 128 -35.32 -1.23 -23.63
N GLY A 129 -34.47 -0.50 -24.36
CA GLY A 129 -34.89 0.57 -25.28
C GLY A 129 -34.88 0.22 -26.78
N GLY A 130 -34.64 -1.05 -27.13
CA GLY A 130 -34.56 -1.56 -28.51
C GLY A 130 -35.76 -2.37 -28.96
#